data_AF-Q9X730-F1
#
_entry.id   AF-Q9X730-F1
#
_cell.length_a   1.000
_cell.length_b   1.000
_cell.length_c   1.000
_cell.angle_alpha   90.00
_cell.angle_beta   90.00
_cell.angle_gamma   90.00
#
_symmetry.space_group_name_H-M   'P 1'
#
loop_
_entity.id
_entity.type
_entity.pdbx_description
1 polymer ?
#
loop_
_entity_poly.entity_id
_entity_poly.type
_entity_poly.pdbx_seq_one_letter_code
_entity_poly.pdbx_strand_id
1 'polypeptide(L)'
;ALARFDVTINLSHNGKIVRQYRAVSEGGQKERRLGAICGTAFLEQALAIEWQHGDLTLRGWVADPNHTTPALAEIQYCYVNGRMMRDRLINHAIRQACEDKLRADQQPAFVL
;
A
#
# COMPACT_ATOMS: atom_id res chain seq x y z
N ALA A 1 8.82 -4.72 3.46
CA ALA A 1 8.05 -5.97 3.34
C ALA A 1 6.99 -5.93 2.23
N LEU A 2 6.47 -4.75 1.85
CA LEU A 2 5.48 -4.60 0.76
C LEU A 2 6.10 -4.59 -0.65
N ALA A 3 7.33 -4.10 -0.85
CA ALA A 3 7.99 -4.10 -2.17
C ALA A 3 8.17 -5.50 -2.80
N ARG A 4 8.28 -6.55 -1.97
CA ARG A 4 8.60 -7.92 -2.39
C ARG A 4 7.79 -8.92 -1.57
N PHE A 5 6.63 -9.30 -2.10
CA PHE A 5 5.72 -10.25 -1.45
C PHE A 5 6.29 -11.68 -1.41
N ASP A 6 7.14 -12.02 -2.37
CA ASP A 6 7.80 -13.30 -2.56
C ASP A 6 8.97 -13.58 -1.59
N VAL A 7 9.39 -12.57 -0.81
CA VAL A 7 10.51 -12.70 0.13
C VAL A 7 9.99 -12.85 1.56
N THR A 8 10.43 -13.87 2.28
CA THR A 8 10.18 -14.01 3.73
C THR A 8 11.10 -13.05 4.50
N ILE A 9 10.53 -12.29 5.45
CA ILE A 9 11.28 -11.34 6.29
C ILE A 9 10.96 -11.65 7.76
N ASN A 10 12.00 -11.89 8.55
CA ASN A 10 11.92 -12.01 10.01
C ASN A 10 12.64 -10.81 10.64
N LEU A 11 12.00 -10.13 11.57
CA LEU A 11 12.58 -9.06 12.37
C LEU A 11 12.57 -9.46 13.84
N SER A 12 13.75 -9.52 14.44
CA SER A 12 13.94 -9.76 15.87
C SER A 12 14.54 -8.54 16.57
N HIS A 13 14.18 -8.33 17.82
CA HIS A 13 14.76 -7.31 18.69
C HIS A 13 15.03 -7.95 20.06
N ASN A 14 16.26 -7.80 20.57
CA ASN A 14 16.69 -8.35 21.85
C ASN A 14 16.38 -9.85 22.01
N GLY A 15 16.68 -10.65 20.98
CA GLY A 15 16.47 -12.10 20.98
C GLY A 15 15.00 -12.54 20.81
N LYS A 16 14.03 -11.62 20.74
CA LYS A 16 12.61 -11.94 20.53
C LYS A 16 12.17 -11.56 19.12
N ILE A 17 11.40 -12.43 18.46
CA ILE A 17 10.77 -12.11 17.17
C ILE A 17 9.70 -11.04 17.39
N VAL A 18 9.80 -9.94 16.64
CA VAL A 18 8.86 -8.82 16.67
C VAL A 18 7.91 -8.88 15.48
N ARG A 19 8.42 -9.21 14.28
CA ARG A 19 7.61 -9.38 13.07
C ARG A 19 8.09 -10.58 12.26
N GLN A 20 7.14 -11.25 11.64
CA GLN A 20 7.41 -12.30 10.65
C GLN A 20 6.43 -12.13 9.49
N TYR A 21 6.98 -11.88 8.30
CA TYR A 21 6.24 -11.76 7.06
C TYR A 21 6.63 -12.92 6.14
N ARG A 22 5.77 -13.93 6.03
CA ARG A 22 6.02 -15.13 5.20
C ARG A 22 5.81 -14.82 3.72
N ALA A 23 6.71 -15.30 2.86
CA ALA A 23 6.61 -15.18 1.40
C ALA A 23 5.21 -15.59 0.91
N VAL A 24 4.69 -14.83 -0.05
CA VAL A 24 3.50 -15.19 -0.81
C VAL A 24 3.97 -15.96 -2.03
N SER A 25 3.44 -17.17 -2.23
CA SER A 25 3.73 -17.99 -3.40
C SER A 25 3.24 -17.30 -4.69
N GLU A 26 3.74 -17.75 -5.83
CA GLU A 26 3.20 -17.36 -7.12
C GLU A 26 1.68 -17.65 -7.18
N GLY A 27 0.89 -16.69 -7.68
CA GLY A 27 -0.58 -16.75 -7.65
C GLY A 27 -1.24 -16.70 -6.26
N GLY A 28 -0.46 -16.57 -5.19
CA GLY A 28 -0.96 -16.53 -3.81
C GLY A 28 -1.66 -15.21 -3.45
N GLN A 29 -2.54 -15.27 -2.45
CA GLN A 29 -3.26 -14.12 -1.91
C GLN A 29 -2.30 -13.12 -1.23
N LYS A 30 -2.11 -11.95 -1.84
CA LYS A 30 -1.25 -10.88 -1.31
C LYS A 30 -1.90 -10.13 -0.13
N GLU A 31 -3.23 -10.15 -0.08
CA GLU A 31 -4.10 -9.48 0.89
C GLU A 31 -3.74 -9.85 2.33
N ARG A 32 -3.34 -11.11 2.57
CA ARG A 32 -2.91 -11.55 3.92
C ARG A 32 -1.69 -10.78 4.41
N ARG A 33 -0.68 -10.60 3.55
CA ARG A 33 0.52 -9.84 3.89
C ARG A 33 0.21 -8.34 3.94
N LEU A 34 -0.63 -7.84 3.03
CA LEU A 34 -1.09 -6.45 3.03
C LEU A 34 -1.75 -6.11 4.37
N GLY A 35 -2.76 -6.87 4.81
CA GLY A 35 -3.44 -6.68 6.08
C GLY A 35 -2.52 -6.86 7.30
N ALA A 36 -1.55 -7.77 7.25
CA ALA A 36 -0.56 -7.94 8.32
C ALA A 36 0.39 -6.74 8.48
N ILE A 37 0.59 -5.95 7.43
CA ILE A 37 1.48 -4.77 7.43
C ILE A 37 0.69 -3.47 7.64
N CYS A 38 -0.38 -3.30 6.88
CA CYS A 38 -1.20 -2.09 6.81
C CYS A 38 -2.40 -2.10 7.78
N GLY A 39 -2.69 -3.24 8.41
CA GLY A 39 -3.86 -3.42 9.28
C GLY A 39 -5.12 -3.83 8.51
N THR A 40 -6.08 -4.41 9.24
CA THR A 40 -7.37 -4.86 8.68
C THR A 40 -8.21 -3.69 8.17
N ALA A 41 -8.19 -2.55 8.87
CA ALA A 41 -8.92 -1.34 8.47
C ALA A 41 -8.50 -0.85 7.07
N PHE A 42 -7.21 -0.93 6.72
CA PHE A 42 -6.77 -0.61 5.36
C PHE A 42 -7.28 -1.66 4.36
N LEU A 43 -7.14 -2.95 4.70
CA LEU A 43 -7.55 -4.04 3.81
C LEU A 43 -9.05 -4.01 3.50
N GLU A 44 -9.89 -3.64 4.46
CA GLU A 44 -11.35 -3.51 4.30
C GLU A 44 -11.74 -2.41 3.31
N GLN A 45 -10.93 -1.34 3.23
CA GLN A 45 -11.16 -0.22 2.32
C GLN A 45 -10.34 -0.31 1.03
N ALA A 46 -9.49 -1.33 0.89
CA ALA A 46 -8.51 -1.43 -0.18
C ALA A 46 -9.16 -1.75 -1.53
N LEU A 47 -9.12 -0.79 -2.45
CA LEU A 47 -9.51 -0.96 -3.84
C LEU A 47 -8.28 -1.35 -4.66
N ALA A 48 -8.31 -2.54 -5.25
CA ALA A 48 -7.22 -3.03 -6.10
C ALA A 48 -7.13 -2.23 -7.40
N ILE A 49 -5.91 -1.87 -7.80
CA ILE A 49 -5.60 -1.17 -9.04
C ILE A 49 -4.78 -2.11 -9.92
N GLU A 50 -5.21 -2.23 -11.17
CA GLU A 50 -4.45 -2.79 -12.27
C GLU A 50 -4.66 -1.90 -13.49
N TRP A 51 -3.63 -1.14 -13.85
CA TRP A 51 -3.67 -0.22 -14.97
C TRP A 51 -2.36 -0.29 -15.76
N GLN A 52 -2.46 -0.18 -17.09
CA GLN A 52 -1.31 -0.24 -17.98
C GLN A 52 -1.51 0.67 -19.20
N HIS A 53 -0.44 1.36 -19.61
CA HIS A 53 -0.37 2.10 -20.87
C HIS A 53 1.05 2.06 -21.42
N GLY A 54 1.24 1.37 -22.55
CA GLY A 54 2.58 1.06 -23.05
C GLY A 54 3.42 0.32 -22.01
N ASP A 55 4.60 0.85 -21.72
CA ASP A 55 5.52 0.29 -20.72
C ASP A 55 5.18 0.72 -19.27
N LEU A 56 4.24 1.65 -19.10
CA LEU A 56 3.81 2.10 -17.77
C LEU A 56 2.81 1.10 -17.20
N THR A 57 3.08 0.61 -15.99
CA THR A 57 2.17 -0.25 -15.22
C THR A 57 2.01 0.32 -13.83
N LEU A 58 0.76 0.45 -13.38
CA LEU A 58 0.41 0.81 -12.01
C LEU A 58 -0.38 -0.35 -11.39
N ARG A 59 0.09 -0.83 -10.24
CA ARG A 59 -0.52 -1.94 -9.50
C ARG A 59 -0.51 -1.63 -8.02
N GLY A 60 -1.49 -2.13 -7.30
CA GLY A 60 -1.50 -2.02 -5.84
C GLY A 60 -2.89 -1.74 -5.34
N TRP A 61 -2.99 -0.94 -4.27
CA TRP A 61 -4.26 -0.63 -3.62
C TRP A 61 -4.31 0.84 -3.21
N VAL A 62 -5.51 1.42 -3.36
CA VAL A 62 -5.86 2.72 -2.78
C VAL A 62 -7.07 2.48 -1.88
N ALA A 63 -7.05 3.01 -0.66
CA ALA A 63 -8.22 2.95 0.21
C ALA A 63 -9.36 3.81 -0.38
N ASP A 64 -10.61 3.40 -0.25
CA ASP A 64 -11.75 4.22 -0.66
C ASP A 64 -11.66 5.63 -0.02
N PRO A 65 -11.52 6.70 -0.82
CA PRO A 65 -11.37 8.04 -0.30
C PRO A 65 -12.52 8.48 0.60
N ASN A 66 -13.74 7.97 0.38
CA ASN A 66 -14.91 8.29 1.21
C ASN A 66 -14.79 7.78 2.65
N HIS A 67 -13.97 6.75 2.87
CA HIS A 67 -13.80 6.05 4.14
C HIS A 67 -12.39 6.23 4.72
N THR A 68 -11.57 7.12 4.15
CA THR A 68 -10.22 7.33 4.63
C THR A 68 -10.21 8.15 5.94
N THR A 69 -9.51 7.63 6.94
CA THR A 69 -9.32 8.27 8.25
C THR A 69 -7.90 8.81 8.39
N PRO A 70 -7.62 9.72 9.34
CA PRO A 70 -6.25 10.19 9.59
C PRO A 70 -5.24 9.07 9.88
N ALA A 71 -5.68 8.00 10.57
CA ALA A 71 -4.82 6.83 10.84
C ALA A 71 -4.51 6.03 9.56
N LEU A 72 -5.50 5.86 8.67
CA LEU A 72 -5.26 5.23 7.36
C LEU A 72 -4.33 6.08 6.49
N ALA A 73 -4.47 7.40 6.55
CA ALA A 73 -3.64 8.35 5.80
C ALA A 73 -2.14 8.29 6.15
N GLU A 74 -1.73 7.63 7.24
CA GLU A 74 -0.32 7.32 7.51
C GLU A 74 0.26 6.29 6.52
N ILE A 75 -0.60 5.53 5.84
CA ILE A 75 -0.24 4.48 4.88
C ILE A 75 -0.14 5.12 3.49
N GLN A 76 1.05 5.61 3.15
CA GLN A 76 1.36 6.18 1.85
C GLN A 76 2.67 5.58 1.32
N TYR A 77 2.56 4.33 0.85
CA TYR A 77 3.69 3.60 0.31
C TYR A 77 3.66 3.64 -1.22
N CYS A 78 4.76 4.10 -1.83
CA CYS A 78 4.92 4.12 -3.28
C CYS A 78 6.20 3.39 -3.68
N TYR A 79 6.17 2.67 -4.79
CA TYR A 79 7.27 1.92 -5.35
C TYR A 79 7.44 2.25 -6.84
N VAL A 80 8.68 2.50 -7.27
CA VAL A 80 9.04 2.62 -8.69
C VAL A 80 10.00 1.48 -9.01
N ASN A 81 9.59 0.58 -9.90
CA ASN A 81 10.36 -0.62 -10.25
C ASN A 81 10.82 -1.42 -9.01
N GLY A 82 9.92 -1.53 -8.01
CA GLY A 82 10.16 -2.23 -6.75
C GLY A 82 11.00 -1.47 -5.72
N ARG A 83 11.45 -0.23 -6.00
CA ARG A 83 12.17 0.62 -5.04
C ARG A 83 11.20 1.52 -4.30
N MET A 84 11.28 1.56 -2.97
CA MET A 84 10.46 2.46 -2.15
C MET A 84 10.79 3.92 -2.47
N MET A 85 9.76 4.72 -2.74
CA MET A 85 9.87 6.13 -3.10
C MET A 85 8.91 6.99 -2.27
N ARG A 86 9.30 8.25 -2.04
CA ARG A 86 8.43 9.32 -1.53
C ARG A 86 8.48 10.48 -2.53
N ASP A 87 7.79 10.29 -3.64
CA ASP A 87 7.81 11.22 -4.76
C ASP A 87 6.63 12.20 -4.68
N ARG A 88 6.90 13.51 -4.84
CA ARG A 88 5.87 14.55 -4.73
C ARG A 88 4.90 14.53 -5.91
N LEU A 89 5.37 14.20 -7.11
CA LEU A 89 4.53 14.16 -8.30
C LEU A 89 3.54 12.99 -8.23
N ILE A 90 4.01 11.81 -7.83
CA ILE A 90 3.14 10.64 -7.65
C ILE A 90 2.08 10.92 -6.57
N ASN A 91 2.50 11.45 -5.41
CA ASN A 91 1.57 11.79 -4.34
C ASN A 91 0.53 12.83 -4.78
N HIS A 92 0.95 13.84 -5.55
CA HIS A 92 0.04 14.84 -6.09
C HIS A 92 -0.99 14.23 -7.05
N ALA A 93 -0.55 13.36 -7.98
CA ALA A 93 -1.44 12.69 -8.92
C ALA A 93 -2.49 11.82 -8.21
N ILE A 94 -2.08 11.05 -7.18
CA ILE A 94 -3.00 10.22 -6.39
C ILE A 94 -4.00 11.10 -5.62
N ARG A 95 -3.52 12.19 -5.00
CA ARG A 95 -4.38 13.14 -4.28
C ARG A 95 -5.40 13.78 -5.21
N GLN A 96 -4.97 14.24 -6.39
CA GLN A 96 -5.84 14.84 -7.41
C GLN A 96 -6.91 13.84 -7.88
N ALA A 97 -6.54 12.57 -8.09
CA ALA A 97 -7.50 11.52 -8.48
C ALA A 97 -8.55 11.21 -7.38
N CYS A 98 -8.27 11.57 -6.13
CA CYS A 98 -9.16 11.35 -4.99
C CYS A 98 -9.88 12.63 -4.55
N GLU A 99 -9.55 13.80 -5.11
CA GLU A 99 -9.89 15.12 -4.56
C GLU A 99 -11.40 15.31 -4.41
N ASP A 100 -12.19 14.94 -5.42
CA ASP A 100 -13.66 15.05 -5.39
C ASP A 100 -14.33 14.17 -4.33
N LYS A 101 -13.64 13.14 -3.86
CA LYS A 101 -14.15 12.16 -2.87
C LYS A 101 -13.56 12.37 -1.48
N LEU A 102 -12.44 13.08 -1.36
CA LEU A 102 -11.81 13.42 -0.09
C LEU A 102 -12.48 14.66 0.51
N ARG A 103 -12.56 14.72 1.84
CA ARG A 103 -12.90 15.97 2.53
C ARG A 103 -11.72 16.94 2.49
N ALA A 104 -11.97 18.24 2.66
CA ALA A 104 -11.02 19.35 2.44
C ALA A 104 -9.69 19.33 3.24
N ASP A 105 -9.46 18.34 4.11
CA ASP A 105 -8.20 18.16 4.86
C ASP A 105 -7.76 16.69 4.96
N GLN A 106 -8.37 15.81 4.15
CA GLN A 106 -8.01 14.39 4.15
C GLN A 106 -6.90 14.11 3.15
N GLN A 107 -6.07 13.13 3.48
CA GLN A 107 -5.06 12.57 2.58
C GLN A 107 -5.50 11.17 2.16
N PRO A 108 -5.19 10.73 0.93
CA PRO A 108 -5.44 9.35 0.52
C PRO A 108 -4.51 8.39 1.27
N ALA A 109 -4.96 7.14 1.41
CA ALA A 109 -4.16 6.03 1.88
C ALA A 109 -3.94 5.03 0.74
N PHE A 110 -2.71 4.57 0.53
CA PHE A 110 -2.37 3.73 -0.61
C PHE A 110 -1.07 2.92 -0.43
N VAL A 111 -0.97 1.86 -1.23
CA VAL A 111 0.22 1.04 -1.46
C VAL A 111 0.33 0.80 -2.96
N LEU A 112 1.21 1.54 -3.65
CA LEU A 112 1.31 1.58 -5.12
C LEU A 112 2.74 1.36 -5.61
#